data_AF-A0A4Q1VGX6-F1
#
_entry.id   AF-A0A4Q1VGX6-F1
#
_cell.length_a   1.000
_cell.length_b   1.000
_cell.length_c   1.000
_cell.angle_alpha   90.00
_cell.angle_beta   90.00
_cell.angle_gamma   90.00
#
_symmetry.space_group_name_H-M   'P 1'
#
loop_
_entity.id
_entity.type
_entity.pdbx_description
1 polymer ?
#
loop_
_entity_poly.entity_id
_entity_poly.type
_entity_poly.pdbx_seq_one_letter_code
_entity_poly.pdbx_strand_id
1 'polypeptide(L)'
;MTDETHADLDRLLLTGGVKLGPAQRDRLGWLVGQYGALRLDGVSERRQNGVIILREPLSGAAAELLYRSLTPGCAIVIPRSENPGFDFLKSKLTEFGTVAPCGADGPHEMWWGGIGWSKFLTAADASTVRPRIVCCYPRGGDATAVFALRHSLERFDLACHIEPIDTEFSDRLLCFEKAEFLLRMWNKYREPLLFVEPGAVLREAPLLPSFLGCDVALHKWNRWEMSARTLYLGRTERAERLLWTWQQLAASYPAIWEGYLLDQAWSLTSSQMPLDTVWLPRSYHALKGYLGAMRATILHDQQTTTLELGPDPAFAGIARTARRAGRTGARDAFMVMTSKAETGNGIAVILRDVSASDAGAVAATVEAVTGAYAADCGGYGRLELSLCAWQDDVGAAREAAAMARYRILEIAPGQRIANDFFATRATDDAVMTARHLFP
;
A
#
# COMPACT_ATOMS: atom_id res chain seq x y z
N MET A 1 7.16 3.33 24.87
CA MET A 1 5.84 3.00 25.45
C MET A 1 6.08 2.03 26.60
N THR A 2 5.32 2.13 27.69
CA THR A 2 5.41 1.23 28.86
C THR A 2 4.67 -0.08 28.57
N ASP A 3 5.14 -1.20 29.14
CA ASP A 3 4.54 -2.53 28.94
C ASP A 3 3.03 -2.59 29.28
N GLU A 4 2.59 -1.79 30.26
CA GLU A 4 1.16 -1.68 30.61
C GLU A 4 0.29 -1.12 29.47
N THR A 5 0.82 -0.18 28.67
CA THR A 5 0.08 0.42 27.54
C THR A 5 -0.07 -0.56 26.38
N HIS A 6 0.90 -1.45 26.17
CA HIS A 6 0.77 -2.53 25.18
C HIS A 6 -0.24 -3.58 25.63
N ALA A 7 -0.21 -4.00 26.89
CA ALA A 7 -1.16 -4.97 27.43
C ALA A 7 -2.62 -4.46 27.37
N ASP A 8 -2.85 -3.17 27.61
CA ASP A 8 -4.17 -2.55 27.49
C ASP A 8 -4.65 -2.46 26.04
N LEU A 9 -3.76 -2.16 25.09
CA LEU A 9 -4.07 -2.14 23.67
C LEU A 9 -4.46 -3.54 23.16
N ASP A 10 -3.67 -4.56 23.48
CA ASP A 10 -3.94 -5.94 23.07
C ASP A 10 -5.25 -6.45 23.65
N ARG A 11 -5.52 -6.17 24.94
CA ARG A 11 -6.81 -6.50 25.55
C ARG A 11 -7.96 -5.83 24.81
N LEU A 12 -7.83 -4.56 24.46
CA LEU A 12 -8.86 -3.82 23.76
C LEU A 12 -9.10 -4.38 22.35
N LEU A 13 -8.04 -4.68 21.59
CA LEU A 13 -8.14 -5.31 20.27
C LEU A 13 -8.80 -6.69 20.35
N LEU A 14 -8.41 -7.52 21.33
CA LEU A 14 -9.00 -8.84 21.57
C LEU A 14 -10.49 -8.74 21.91
N THR A 15 -10.88 -7.86 22.84
CA THR A 15 -12.30 -7.62 23.15
C THR A 15 -13.07 -7.05 21.97
N GLY A 16 -12.38 -6.33 21.09
CA GLY A 16 -12.94 -5.76 19.87
C GLY A 16 -13.10 -6.76 18.73
N GLY A 17 -12.55 -7.98 18.83
CA GLY A 17 -12.49 -8.94 17.73
C GLY A 17 -11.62 -8.46 16.56
N VAL A 18 -10.61 -7.63 16.85
CA VAL A 18 -9.74 -7.04 15.83
C VAL A 18 -8.42 -7.81 15.78
N LYS A 19 -8.15 -8.44 14.64
CA LYS A 19 -6.93 -9.21 14.40
C LYS A 19 -5.96 -8.39 13.55
N LEU A 20 -4.87 -7.95 14.17
CA LEU A 20 -3.78 -7.21 13.52
C LEU A 20 -2.50 -8.04 13.51
N GLY A 21 -1.70 -7.91 12.46
CA GLY A 21 -0.34 -8.43 12.41
C GLY A 21 0.66 -7.54 13.16
N PRO A 22 1.92 -7.97 13.33
CA PRO A 22 2.94 -7.18 14.04
C PRO A 22 3.14 -5.76 13.47
N ALA A 23 3.33 -5.63 12.15
CA ALA A 23 3.50 -4.33 11.51
C ALA A 23 2.31 -3.37 11.69
N GLN A 24 1.08 -3.93 11.70
CA GLN A 24 -0.13 -3.17 11.94
C GLN A 24 -0.23 -2.70 13.39
N ARG A 25 0.15 -3.56 14.35
CA ARG A 25 0.26 -3.19 15.77
C ARG A 25 1.31 -2.11 15.98
N ASP A 26 2.47 -2.19 15.34
CA ASP A 26 3.53 -1.17 15.44
C ASP A 26 3.02 0.19 14.97
N ARG A 27 2.36 0.23 13.79
CA ARG A 27 1.75 1.46 13.26
C ARG A 27 0.64 1.97 14.18
N LEU A 28 -0.20 1.10 14.75
CA LEU A 28 -1.25 1.49 15.68
C LEU A 28 -0.67 2.06 16.98
N GLY A 29 0.36 1.42 17.55
CA GLY A 29 1.07 1.89 18.73
C GLY A 29 1.70 3.26 18.49
N TRP A 30 2.32 3.46 17.32
CA TRP A 30 2.82 4.76 16.89
C TRP A 30 1.69 5.81 16.83
N LEU A 31 0.53 5.48 16.23
CA LEU A 31 -0.61 6.39 16.16
C LEU A 31 -1.14 6.77 17.54
N VAL A 32 -1.23 5.81 18.47
CA VAL A 32 -1.62 6.07 19.87
C VAL A 32 -0.60 6.98 20.54
N GLY A 33 0.69 6.79 20.30
CA GLY A 33 1.74 7.69 20.78
C GLY A 33 1.60 9.12 20.24
N GLN A 34 1.14 9.29 18.98
CA GLN A 34 0.97 10.60 18.37
C GLN A 34 -0.35 11.29 18.75
N TYR A 35 -1.46 10.55 18.76
CA TYR A 35 -2.81 11.10 18.93
C TYR A 35 -3.37 10.98 20.33
N GLY A 36 -2.81 10.09 21.15
CA GLY A 36 -3.30 9.78 22.49
C GLY A 36 -4.22 8.57 22.50
N ALA A 37 -5.02 8.48 23.56
CA ALA A 37 -5.80 7.28 23.88
C ALA A 37 -6.68 6.77 22.74
N LEU A 38 -6.77 5.45 22.68
CA LEU A 38 -7.52 4.71 21.68
C LEU A 38 -8.98 4.47 22.11
N ARG A 39 -9.91 4.48 21.16
CA ARG A 39 -11.34 4.23 21.37
C ARG A 39 -11.91 3.35 20.25
N LEU A 40 -12.89 2.51 20.60
CA LEU A 40 -13.65 1.69 19.66
C LEU A 40 -14.97 2.38 19.28
N ASP A 41 -15.30 2.38 17.99
CA ASP A 41 -16.62 2.72 17.41
C ASP A 41 -17.28 4.02 17.93
N GLY A 42 -16.46 5.06 18.13
CA GLY A 42 -16.91 6.32 18.68
C GLY A 42 -17.71 7.17 17.68
N VAL A 43 -19.01 6.90 17.51
CA VAL A 43 -19.93 7.89 16.91
C VAL A 43 -20.49 8.77 18.04
N SER A 44 -19.99 10.00 18.15
CA SER A 44 -20.47 10.99 19.11
C SER A 44 -20.54 12.36 18.44
N GLU A 45 -21.54 13.16 18.80
CA GLU A 45 -21.65 14.56 18.37
C GLU A 45 -20.60 15.46 19.04
N ARG A 46 -19.94 14.98 20.09
CA ARG A 46 -18.89 15.74 20.79
C ARG A 46 -17.59 15.68 20.00
N ARG A 47 -16.86 16.81 19.99
CA ARG A 47 -15.52 16.87 19.39
C ARG A 47 -14.63 15.78 19.97
N GLN A 48 -14.03 15.01 19.08
CA GLN A 48 -13.17 13.89 19.45
C GLN A 48 -11.70 14.29 19.30
N ASN A 49 -10.85 13.59 20.05
CA ASN A 49 -9.39 13.57 19.94
C ASN A 49 -8.94 12.12 20.18
N GLY A 50 -7.77 11.75 19.67
CA GLY A 50 -7.21 10.40 19.85
C GLY A 50 -7.32 9.52 18.62
N VAL A 51 -7.14 8.22 18.84
CA VAL A 51 -7.27 7.20 17.79
C VAL A 51 -8.65 6.56 17.90
N ILE A 52 -9.39 6.53 16.80
CA ILE A 52 -10.71 5.90 16.70
C ILE A 52 -10.58 4.69 15.79
N ILE A 53 -10.77 3.49 16.32
CA ILE A 53 -10.89 2.28 15.51
C ILE A 53 -12.35 2.12 15.11
N LEU A 54 -12.58 2.02 13.81
CA LEU A 54 -13.89 1.70 13.25
C LEU A 54 -13.93 0.24 12.81
N ARG A 55 -14.69 -0.59 13.53
CA ARG A 55 -14.75 -2.04 13.28
C ARG A 55 -15.75 -2.42 12.19
N GLU A 56 -16.85 -1.69 12.14
CA GLU A 56 -17.96 -1.94 11.22
C GLU A 56 -18.23 -0.72 10.33
N PRO A 57 -18.66 -0.93 9.08
CA PRO A 57 -19.07 0.15 8.20
C PRO A 57 -20.18 1.00 8.83
N LEU A 58 -20.03 2.32 8.72
CA LEU A 58 -21.08 3.26 9.16
C LEU A 58 -22.11 3.47 8.06
N SER A 59 -23.37 3.68 8.46
CA SER A 59 -24.38 4.25 7.56
C SER A 59 -23.94 5.63 7.09
N GLY A 60 -24.47 6.09 5.95
CA GLY A 60 -24.12 7.41 5.41
C GLY A 60 -24.34 8.56 6.40
N ALA A 61 -25.43 8.52 7.18
CA ALA A 61 -25.72 9.51 8.21
C ALA A 61 -24.74 9.43 9.39
N ALA A 62 -24.39 8.22 9.86
CA ALA A 62 -23.42 8.06 10.94
C ALA A 62 -22.01 8.47 10.52
N ALA A 63 -21.62 8.20 9.26
CA ALA A 63 -20.35 8.64 8.71
C ALA A 63 -20.26 10.17 8.59
N GLU A 64 -21.35 10.86 8.24
CA GLU A 64 -21.44 12.32 8.24
C GLU A 64 -21.31 12.92 9.66
N LEU A 65 -22.00 12.33 10.63
CA LEU A 65 -21.89 12.76 12.03
C LEU A 65 -20.47 12.56 12.56
N LEU A 66 -19.87 11.41 12.28
CA LEU A 66 -18.48 11.14 12.64
C LEU A 66 -17.55 12.18 12.01
N TYR A 67 -17.62 12.37 10.68
CA TYR A 67 -16.78 13.32 9.94
C TYR A 67 -16.84 14.73 10.54
N ARG A 68 -18.04 15.23 10.88
CA ARG A 68 -18.23 16.55 11.48
C ARG A 68 -17.71 16.66 12.91
N SER A 69 -17.58 15.55 13.63
CA SER A 69 -17.05 15.51 15.00
C SER A 69 -15.52 15.48 15.06
N LEU A 70 -14.84 15.18 13.95
CA LEU A 70 -13.38 15.03 13.89
C LEU A 70 -12.67 16.38 14.04
N THR A 71 -11.50 16.32 14.68
CA THR A 71 -10.55 17.44 14.75
C THR A 71 -9.22 17.01 14.12
N PRO A 72 -8.27 17.95 13.87
CA PRO A 72 -6.92 17.58 13.44
C PRO A 72 -6.17 16.74 14.48
N GLY A 73 -6.69 16.67 15.72
CA GLY A 73 -6.23 15.80 16.79
C GLY A 73 -6.81 14.38 16.76
N CYS A 74 -7.47 13.97 15.67
CA CYS A 74 -7.97 12.61 15.46
C CYS A 74 -7.22 11.84 14.38
N ALA A 75 -7.11 10.53 14.57
CA ALA A 75 -6.85 9.55 13.52
C ALA A 75 -7.94 8.49 13.52
N ILE A 76 -8.45 8.15 12.33
CA ILE A 76 -9.33 7.02 12.10
C ILE A 76 -8.47 5.84 11.65
N VAL A 77 -8.72 4.67 12.24
CA VAL A 77 -8.11 3.38 11.86
C VAL A 77 -9.23 2.41 11.48
N ILE A 78 -9.10 1.79 10.32
CA ILE A 78 -10.03 0.78 9.80
C ILE A 78 -9.23 -0.51 9.62
N PRO A 79 -9.40 -1.52 10.49
CA PRO A 79 -8.56 -2.72 10.50
C PRO A 79 -8.99 -3.80 9.49
N ARG A 80 -10.07 -3.57 8.74
CA ARG A 80 -10.64 -4.44 7.70
C ARG A 80 -10.95 -3.61 6.45
N SER A 81 -9.99 -2.77 6.06
CA SER A 81 -10.22 -1.69 5.10
C SER A 81 -10.51 -2.15 3.69
N GLU A 82 -10.23 -3.41 3.38
CA GLU A 82 -10.56 -4.05 2.13
C GLU A 82 -12.07 -4.18 1.87
N ASN A 83 -12.89 -4.09 2.92
CA ASN A 83 -14.34 -4.14 2.73
C ASN A 83 -14.88 -2.84 2.09
N PRO A 84 -15.61 -2.92 0.96
CA PRO A 84 -16.16 -1.74 0.28
C PRO A 84 -17.14 -0.90 1.11
N GLY A 85 -17.75 -1.46 2.16
CA GLY A 85 -18.64 -0.74 3.06
C GLY A 85 -17.98 0.48 3.72
N PHE A 86 -16.66 0.48 3.88
CA PHE A 86 -15.91 1.62 4.42
C PHE A 86 -15.66 2.75 3.43
N ASP A 87 -15.88 2.52 2.12
CA ASP A 87 -15.49 3.46 1.06
C ASP A 87 -16.19 4.80 1.18
N PHE A 88 -17.44 4.83 1.67
CA PHE A 88 -18.16 6.09 1.87
C PHE A 88 -17.43 7.02 2.85
N LEU A 89 -17.02 6.50 4.02
CA LEU A 89 -16.27 7.28 5.00
C LEU A 89 -14.86 7.61 4.49
N LYS A 90 -14.13 6.62 3.94
CA LYS A 90 -12.79 6.83 3.37
C LYS A 90 -12.79 7.95 2.32
N SER A 91 -13.84 8.06 1.50
CA SER A 91 -13.98 9.10 0.47
C SER A 91 -14.08 10.53 1.01
N LYS A 92 -14.47 10.70 2.29
CA LYS A 92 -14.58 12.01 2.97
C LYS A 92 -13.31 12.38 3.72
N LEU A 93 -12.49 11.39 4.06
CA LEU A 93 -11.27 11.58 4.83
C LEU A 93 -10.07 11.76 3.90
N THR A 94 -9.03 12.38 4.45
CA THR A 94 -7.70 12.29 3.87
C THR A 94 -7.11 10.95 4.31
N GLU A 95 -6.85 10.09 3.35
CA GLU A 95 -6.06 8.88 3.55
C GLU A 95 -4.62 9.27 3.87
N PHE A 96 -4.08 8.73 4.96
CA PHE A 96 -2.70 8.96 5.35
C PHE A 96 -1.79 7.79 4.98
N GLY A 97 -2.29 6.56 5.13
CA GLY A 97 -1.53 5.37 4.81
C GLY A 97 -2.33 4.08 4.92
N THR A 98 -1.71 2.99 4.50
CA THR A 98 -2.20 1.63 4.66
C THR A 98 -1.08 0.72 5.12
N VAL A 99 -1.42 -0.34 5.85
CA VAL A 99 -0.52 -1.45 6.16
C VAL A 99 -1.18 -2.72 5.62
N ALA A 100 -0.51 -3.34 4.66
CA ALA A 100 -1.04 -4.50 3.94
C ALA A 100 -1.20 -5.74 4.86
N PRO A 101 -1.97 -6.76 4.43
CA PRO A 101 -2.13 -8.00 5.17
C PRO A 101 -0.81 -8.74 5.44
N CYS A 102 -0.82 -9.55 6.50
CA CYS A 102 0.30 -10.31 7.05
C CYS A 102 -0.10 -11.76 7.32
N GLY A 103 -0.39 -12.53 6.26
CA GLY A 103 -0.73 -13.95 6.37
C GLY A 103 -1.86 -14.21 7.36
N ALA A 104 -1.83 -15.36 8.04
CA ALA A 104 -2.88 -15.73 8.97
C ALA A 104 -2.92 -14.88 10.25
N ASP A 105 -1.81 -14.28 10.67
CA ASP A 105 -1.72 -13.53 11.94
C ASP A 105 -2.27 -12.10 11.84
N GLY A 106 -2.28 -11.51 10.65
CA GLY A 106 -2.90 -10.22 10.35
C GLY A 106 -3.55 -10.23 8.98
N PRO A 107 -4.67 -10.95 8.78
CA PRO A 107 -5.16 -11.30 7.44
C PRO A 107 -5.88 -10.16 6.72
N HIS A 108 -6.00 -8.99 7.34
CA HIS A 108 -6.74 -7.84 6.84
C HIS A 108 -5.83 -6.69 6.45
N GLU A 109 -6.30 -5.79 5.60
CA GLU A 109 -5.62 -4.51 5.37
C GLU A 109 -6.01 -3.52 6.48
N MET A 110 -5.02 -2.78 6.99
CA MET A 110 -5.27 -1.68 7.92
C MET A 110 -5.12 -0.35 7.20
N TRP A 111 -6.20 0.42 7.12
CA TRP A 111 -6.19 1.79 6.61
C TRP A 111 -6.18 2.80 7.75
N TRP A 112 -5.51 3.92 7.55
CA TRP A 112 -5.58 5.03 8.51
C TRP A 112 -5.58 6.40 7.84
N GLY A 113 -6.28 7.35 8.46
CA GLY A 113 -6.53 8.67 7.90
C GLY A 113 -7.18 9.64 8.86
N GLY A 114 -7.56 10.82 8.37
CA GLY A 114 -8.17 11.88 9.18
C GLY A 114 -8.57 13.08 8.35
N ILE A 115 -8.78 14.23 8.98
CA ILE A 115 -9.24 15.44 8.27
C ILE A 115 -8.11 16.29 7.67
N GLY A 116 -6.83 15.93 7.92
CA GLY A 116 -5.69 16.59 7.29
C GLY A 116 -4.34 16.35 7.99
N TRP A 117 -3.27 16.83 7.34
CA TRP A 117 -1.87 16.55 7.70
C TRP A 117 -1.22 17.53 8.68
N SER A 118 -1.92 18.59 9.07
CA SER A 118 -1.32 19.74 9.78
C SER A 118 -0.53 19.32 11.03
N LYS A 119 -1.07 18.38 11.82
CA LYS A 119 -0.41 17.87 13.02
C LYS A 119 0.97 17.26 12.73
N PHE A 120 1.06 16.44 11.69
CA PHE A 120 2.31 15.75 11.35
C PHE A 120 3.31 16.68 10.67
N LEU A 121 2.84 17.63 9.85
CA LEU A 121 3.72 18.60 9.21
C LEU A 121 4.46 19.44 10.25
N THR A 122 3.77 19.90 11.31
CA THR A 122 4.44 20.63 12.41
C THR A 122 5.43 19.75 13.19
N ALA A 123 5.17 18.46 13.34
CA ALA A 123 6.02 17.55 14.12
C ALA A 123 7.22 17.01 13.32
N ALA A 124 7.14 16.99 11.99
CA ALA A 124 8.16 16.39 11.13
C ALA A 124 9.55 17.04 11.29
N ASP A 125 9.59 18.34 11.59
CA ASP A 125 10.83 19.09 11.81
C ASP A 125 11.66 18.54 12.98
N ALA A 126 10.98 17.94 13.98
CA ALA A 126 11.62 17.33 15.14
C ALA A 126 12.18 15.92 14.88
N SER A 127 11.96 15.35 13.69
CA SER A 127 12.55 14.05 13.33
C SER A 127 14.07 14.11 13.49
N THR A 128 14.67 13.09 14.08
CA THR A 128 16.14 12.93 14.13
C THR A 128 16.65 12.05 12.98
N VAL A 129 15.78 11.24 12.40
CA VAL A 129 16.10 10.42 11.23
C VAL A 129 16.06 11.33 9.99
N ARG A 130 17.19 11.39 9.29
CA ARG A 130 17.37 12.18 8.06
C ARG A 130 17.56 11.22 6.88
N PRO A 131 16.73 11.28 5.83
CA PRO A 131 16.96 10.49 4.64
C PRO A 131 18.12 11.10 3.85
N ARG A 132 18.89 10.26 3.15
CA ARG A 132 19.77 10.75 2.09
C ARG A 132 18.93 11.08 0.87
N ILE A 133 19.06 12.31 0.39
CA ILE A 133 18.40 12.73 -0.85
C ILE A 133 19.19 12.17 -2.03
N VAL A 134 18.54 11.40 -2.89
CA VAL A 134 19.16 10.81 -4.07
C VAL A 134 18.49 11.32 -5.34
N CYS A 135 19.30 11.62 -6.35
CA CYS A 135 18.82 12.12 -7.63
C CYS A 135 19.77 11.63 -8.73
N CYS A 136 19.22 11.26 -9.87
CA CYS A 136 19.99 10.97 -11.08
C CYS A 136 19.41 11.74 -12.26
N TYR A 137 20.25 11.96 -13.27
CA TYR A 137 19.87 12.63 -14.50
C TYR A 137 20.73 12.10 -15.66
N PRO A 138 20.27 12.21 -16.92
CA PRO A 138 21.04 11.77 -18.09
C PRO A 138 22.36 12.53 -18.20
N ARG A 139 23.48 11.81 -18.41
CA ARG A 139 24.81 12.43 -18.56
C ARG A 139 24.89 13.37 -19.76
N GLY A 140 24.18 13.05 -20.84
CA GLY A 140 24.08 13.90 -22.03
C GLY A 140 23.08 15.07 -21.89
N GLY A 141 22.37 15.15 -20.76
CA GLY A 141 21.38 16.19 -20.48
C GLY A 141 21.98 17.48 -19.92
N ASP A 142 21.10 18.42 -19.60
CA ASP A 142 21.48 19.70 -19.00
C ASP A 142 21.90 19.54 -17.53
N ALA A 143 23.21 19.66 -17.27
CA ALA A 143 23.76 19.58 -15.92
C ALA A 143 23.26 20.69 -14.98
N THR A 144 22.74 21.79 -15.51
CA THR A 144 22.18 22.88 -14.70
C THR A 144 20.82 22.52 -14.10
N ALA A 145 20.15 21.48 -14.61
CA ALA A 145 18.86 21.02 -14.12
C ALA A 145 18.87 20.65 -12.63
N VAL A 146 20.02 20.24 -12.07
CA VAL A 146 20.12 19.88 -10.64
C VAL A 146 20.57 21.04 -9.74
N PHE A 147 20.89 22.22 -10.28
CA PHE A 147 21.44 23.32 -9.49
C PHE A 147 20.49 23.81 -8.41
N ALA A 148 19.21 23.99 -8.76
CA ALA A 148 18.21 24.47 -7.82
C ALA A 148 17.99 23.47 -6.67
N LEU A 149 18.02 22.17 -6.98
CA LEU A 149 17.97 21.10 -6.00
C LEU A 149 19.18 21.15 -5.06
N ARG A 150 20.41 21.14 -5.61
CA ARG A 150 21.67 21.21 -4.85
C ARG A 150 21.69 22.38 -3.89
N HIS A 151 21.38 23.58 -4.38
CA HIS A 151 21.36 24.79 -3.57
C HIS A 151 20.34 24.69 -2.41
N SER A 152 19.15 24.11 -2.68
CA SER A 152 18.15 23.92 -1.62
C SER A 152 18.56 22.85 -0.59
N LEU A 153 19.29 21.82 -1.00
CA LEU A 153 19.83 20.78 -0.12
C LEU A 153 20.92 21.34 0.81
N GLU A 154 21.84 22.14 0.27
CA GLU A 154 22.86 22.84 1.04
C GLU A 154 22.22 23.78 2.06
N ARG A 155 21.18 24.53 1.67
CA ARG A 155 20.44 25.43 2.58
C ARG A 155 19.82 24.69 3.77
N PHE A 156 19.40 23.44 3.60
CA PHE A 156 18.79 22.63 4.65
C PHE A 156 19.74 21.65 5.32
N ASP A 157 21.03 21.70 5.00
CA ASP A 157 22.06 20.77 5.51
C ASP A 157 21.66 19.29 5.34
N LEU A 158 21.17 18.95 4.14
CA LEU A 158 20.70 17.60 3.82
C LEU A 158 21.77 16.82 3.06
N ALA A 159 22.13 15.65 3.59
CA ALA A 159 23.00 14.72 2.91
C ALA A 159 22.38 14.29 1.57
N CYS A 160 23.17 14.35 0.50
CA CYS A 160 22.69 13.98 -0.83
C CYS A 160 23.67 13.10 -1.60
N HIS A 161 23.16 12.44 -2.64
CA HIS A 161 23.92 11.83 -3.71
C HIS A 161 23.24 12.17 -5.03
N ILE A 162 23.90 12.99 -5.83
CA ILE A 162 23.38 13.45 -7.11
C ILE A 162 24.43 13.17 -8.17
N GLU A 163 24.14 12.30 -9.12
CA GLU A 163 25.08 11.93 -10.18
C GLU A 163 24.42 11.84 -11.57
N PRO A 164 25.15 12.23 -12.62
CA PRO A 164 24.77 11.89 -13.98
C PRO A 164 24.97 10.41 -14.24
N ILE A 165 24.01 9.77 -14.91
CA ILE A 165 24.09 8.37 -15.34
C ILE A 165 24.06 8.26 -16.86
N ASP A 166 24.65 7.20 -17.38
CA ASP A 166 24.58 6.87 -18.79
C ASP A 166 23.20 6.27 -19.07
N THR A 167 22.47 6.85 -20.02
CA THR A 167 21.11 6.47 -20.37
C THR A 167 21.05 5.99 -21.81
N GLU A 168 20.10 5.10 -22.12
CA GLU A 168 19.83 4.62 -23.48
C GLU A 168 19.52 5.79 -24.42
N PHE A 169 18.77 6.76 -23.91
CA PHE A 169 18.47 8.01 -24.60
C PHE A 169 19.17 9.17 -23.90
N SER A 170 20.08 9.85 -24.59
CA SER A 170 20.94 10.88 -24.00
C SER A 170 20.23 12.04 -23.31
N ASP A 171 18.95 12.26 -23.65
CA ASP A 171 18.14 13.39 -23.22
C ASP A 171 17.08 13.05 -22.15
N ARG A 172 16.89 11.77 -21.81
CA ARG A 172 15.83 11.36 -20.88
C ARG A 172 16.21 10.14 -20.06
N LEU A 173 15.54 9.98 -18.93
CA LEU A 173 15.68 8.86 -18.01
C LEU A 173 14.50 7.89 -18.19
N LEU A 174 14.78 6.61 -18.37
CA LEU A 174 13.77 5.54 -18.41
C LEU A 174 13.48 5.03 -16.99
N CYS A 175 12.30 4.43 -16.82
CA CYS A 175 11.84 3.88 -15.54
C CYS A 175 12.84 2.87 -14.94
N PHE A 176 13.36 1.95 -15.76
CA PHE A 176 14.30 0.93 -15.29
C PHE A 176 15.64 1.52 -14.86
N GLU A 177 16.15 2.54 -15.57
CA GLU A 177 17.40 3.23 -15.24
C GLU A 177 17.30 3.93 -13.88
N LYS A 178 16.14 4.55 -13.60
CA LYS A 178 15.85 5.15 -12.28
C LYS A 178 15.79 4.09 -11.17
N ALA A 179 15.09 2.98 -11.42
CA ALA A 179 14.96 1.90 -10.45
C ALA A 179 16.33 1.24 -10.16
N GLU A 180 17.16 1.04 -11.17
CA GLU A 180 18.54 0.55 -11.03
C GLU A 180 19.44 1.52 -10.26
N PHE A 181 19.35 2.82 -10.56
CA PHE A 181 20.03 3.84 -9.79
C PHE A 181 19.64 3.77 -8.31
N LEU A 182 18.35 3.68 -8.01
CA LEU A 182 17.86 3.58 -6.63
C LEU A 182 18.33 2.31 -5.94
N LEU A 183 18.37 1.18 -6.63
CA LEU A 183 18.91 -0.07 -6.09
C LEU A 183 20.41 0.03 -5.80
N ARG A 184 21.18 0.70 -6.68
CA ARG A 184 22.60 1.00 -6.42
C ARG A 184 22.76 1.89 -5.19
N MET A 185 21.93 2.92 -5.05
CA MET A 185 21.96 3.79 -3.87
C MET A 185 21.55 3.05 -2.60
N TRP A 186 20.59 2.14 -2.69
CA TRP A 186 20.14 1.29 -1.59
C TRP A 186 21.28 0.40 -1.07
N ASN A 187 22.09 -0.17 -1.96
CA ASN A 187 23.23 -0.98 -1.56
C ASN A 187 24.39 -0.16 -0.98
N LYS A 188 24.52 1.10 -1.42
CA LYS A 188 25.62 1.99 -1.03
C LYS A 188 25.40 2.67 0.32
N TYR A 189 24.18 3.07 0.62
CA TYR A 189 23.84 3.89 1.78
C TYR A 189 23.04 3.11 2.82
N ARG A 190 23.27 3.42 4.11
CA ARG A 190 22.64 2.71 5.24
C ARG A 190 21.46 3.46 5.82
N GLU A 191 21.36 4.75 5.55
CA GLU A 191 20.24 5.61 5.87
C GLU A 191 19.07 5.46 4.87
N PRO A 192 17.84 5.83 5.26
CA PRO A 192 16.70 5.87 4.33
C PRO A 192 16.98 6.73 3.11
N LEU A 193 16.36 6.39 1.99
CA LEU A 193 16.51 7.15 0.75
C LEU A 193 15.26 7.98 0.49
N LEU A 194 15.45 9.19 -0.02
CA LEU A 194 14.39 9.99 -0.62
C LEU A 194 14.82 10.38 -2.03
N PHE A 195 14.20 9.75 -3.03
CA PHE A 195 14.38 10.14 -4.41
C PHE A 195 13.66 11.45 -4.70
N VAL A 196 14.32 12.35 -5.43
CA VAL A 196 13.74 13.59 -5.94
C VAL A 196 14.22 13.81 -7.38
N GLU A 197 13.28 14.13 -8.29
CA GLU A 197 13.61 14.42 -9.70
C GLU A 197 14.64 15.56 -9.88
N PRO A 198 15.43 15.52 -10.97
CA PRO A 198 16.21 16.67 -11.39
C PRO A 198 15.28 17.84 -11.72
N GLY A 199 15.66 19.06 -11.32
CA GLY A 199 14.85 20.28 -11.47
C GLY A 199 14.00 20.65 -10.26
N ALA A 200 13.84 19.73 -9.30
CA ALA A 200 13.09 20.04 -8.09
C ALA A 200 13.78 21.10 -7.21
N VAL A 201 12.98 21.82 -6.43
CA VAL A 201 13.44 22.74 -5.39
C VAL A 201 12.78 22.38 -4.08
N LEU A 202 13.60 22.16 -3.04
CA LEU A 202 13.09 22.02 -1.68
C LEU A 202 12.73 23.41 -1.14
N ARG A 203 11.52 23.56 -0.62
CA ARG A 203 11.07 24.78 0.08
C ARG A 203 11.15 24.64 1.59
N GLU A 204 11.12 23.40 2.07
CA GLU A 204 11.28 22.98 3.46
C GLU A 204 12.07 21.67 3.49
N ALA A 205 12.60 21.28 4.65
CA ALA A 205 13.27 20.00 4.80
C ALA A 205 12.24 18.84 4.65
N PRO A 206 12.43 17.87 3.74
CA PRO A 206 11.44 16.84 3.45
C PRO A 206 11.51 15.68 4.46
N LEU A 207 11.19 15.96 5.71
CA LEU A 207 11.40 15.07 6.86
C LEU A 207 10.18 14.22 7.24
N LEU A 208 9.01 14.52 6.67
CA LEU A 208 7.75 13.87 7.01
C LEU A 208 7.81 12.33 6.87
N PRO A 209 8.27 11.73 5.76
CA PRO A 209 8.35 10.26 5.64
C PRO A 209 9.19 9.60 6.73
N SER A 210 10.32 10.22 7.10
CA SER A 210 11.20 9.72 8.14
C SER A 210 10.59 9.86 9.53
N PHE A 211 9.91 10.97 9.80
CA PHE A 211 9.13 11.14 11.04
C PHE A 211 8.05 10.06 11.19
N LEU A 212 7.40 9.70 10.08
CA LEU A 212 6.32 8.71 10.07
C LEU A 212 6.85 7.28 10.23
N GLY A 213 8.16 7.02 10.03
CA GLY A 213 8.75 5.69 10.22
C GLY A 213 8.11 4.59 9.37
N CYS A 214 7.67 4.93 8.15
CA CYS A 214 7.05 3.99 7.22
C CYS A 214 8.08 3.22 6.39
N ASP A 215 7.65 2.13 5.74
CA ASP A 215 8.50 1.41 4.78
C ASP A 215 8.66 2.26 3.52
N VAL A 216 7.56 2.81 3.02
CA VAL A 216 7.52 3.54 1.74
C VAL A 216 6.60 4.74 1.86
N ALA A 217 7.00 5.88 1.30
CA ALA A 217 6.11 7.03 1.14
C ALA A 217 6.19 7.62 -0.26
N LEU A 218 5.02 7.92 -0.82
CA LEU A 218 4.89 8.49 -2.15
C LEU A 218 3.55 9.21 -2.28
N HIS A 219 3.36 9.97 -3.35
CA HIS A 219 2.11 10.70 -3.58
C HIS A 219 1.18 9.93 -4.53
N LYS A 220 -0.13 9.99 -4.24
CA LYS A 220 -1.20 9.59 -5.15
C LYS A 220 -1.70 10.78 -5.97
N TRP A 221 -1.27 10.86 -7.23
CA TRP A 221 -1.84 11.78 -8.21
C TRP A 221 -3.23 11.30 -8.68
N ASN A 222 -4.13 12.22 -9.00
CA ASN A 222 -5.52 11.91 -9.39
C ASN A 222 -6.29 10.93 -8.49
N ARG A 223 -5.88 10.79 -7.21
CA ARG A 223 -6.37 9.81 -6.21
C ARG A 223 -6.04 8.34 -6.49
N TRP A 224 -5.24 8.02 -7.51
CA TRP A 224 -4.91 6.63 -7.83
C TRP A 224 -3.53 6.43 -8.48
N GLU A 225 -3.01 7.40 -9.21
CA GLU A 225 -1.73 7.28 -9.92
C GLU A 225 -0.58 7.45 -8.92
N MET A 226 0.31 6.47 -8.85
CA MET A 226 1.53 6.59 -8.05
C MET A 226 2.54 7.49 -8.77
N SER A 227 3.05 8.50 -8.07
CA SER A 227 4.08 9.39 -8.60
C SER A 227 5.44 8.99 -8.06
N ALA A 228 6.35 8.60 -8.95
CA ALA A 228 7.75 8.28 -8.62
C ALA A 228 8.64 9.53 -8.48
N ARG A 229 8.12 10.73 -8.72
CA ARG A 229 8.90 11.99 -8.66
C ARG A 229 9.43 12.32 -7.26
N THR A 230 8.77 11.76 -6.25
CA THR A 230 9.19 11.83 -4.86
C THR A 230 8.85 10.49 -4.23
N LEU A 231 9.88 9.67 -4.02
CA LEU A 231 9.74 8.31 -3.50
C LEU A 231 10.67 8.14 -2.30
N TYR A 232 10.08 7.93 -1.13
CA TYR A 232 10.79 7.59 0.09
C TYR A 232 10.86 6.07 0.24
N LEU A 233 12.05 5.58 0.61
CA LEU A 233 12.32 4.19 0.93
C LEU A 233 12.97 4.13 2.32
N GLY A 234 12.18 3.70 3.31
CA GLY A 234 12.66 3.36 4.64
C GLY A 234 13.59 2.15 4.57
N ARG A 235 14.52 2.01 5.53
CA ARG A 235 15.49 0.91 5.54
C ARG A 235 14.90 -0.37 6.11
N THR A 236 13.97 -0.96 5.37
CA THR A 236 13.31 -2.21 5.74
C THR A 236 13.36 -3.20 4.59
N GLU A 237 13.29 -4.50 4.92
CA GLU A 237 13.22 -5.58 3.92
C GLU A 237 11.99 -5.43 3.00
N ARG A 238 10.91 -4.84 3.52
CA ARG A 238 9.67 -4.58 2.79
C ARG A 238 9.86 -3.51 1.71
N ALA A 239 10.55 -2.42 2.04
CA ALA A 239 10.89 -1.38 1.08
C ALA A 239 11.90 -1.89 0.02
N GLU A 240 12.87 -2.72 0.44
CA GLU A 240 13.78 -3.38 -0.48
C GLU A 240 13.04 -4.28 -1.47
N ARG A 241 12.09 -5.08 -0.98
CA ARG A 241 11.28 -5.96 -1.84
C ARG A 241 10.47 -5.17 -2.85
N LEU A 242 9.89 -4.04 -2.47
CA LEU A 242 9.21 -3.14 -3.40
C LEU A 242 10.17 -2.66 -4.49
N LEU A 243 11.35 -2.16 -4.09
CA LEU A 243 12.33 -1.62 -5.02
C LEU A 243 12.80 -2.67 -6.04
N TRP A 244 13.11 -3.89 -5.57
CA TRP A 244 13.45 -5.01 -6.46
C TRP A 244 12.32 -5.36 -7.42
N THR A 245 11.09 -5.46 -6.92
CA THR A 245 9.92 -5.79 -7.75
C THR A 245 9.69 -4.71 -8.81
N TRP A 246 9.85 -3.44 -8.45
CA TRP A 246 9.72 -2.32 -9.38
C TRP A 246 10.80 -2.34 -10.45
N GLN A 247 12.06 -2.58 -10.07
CA GLN A 247 13.17 -2.70 -11.03
C GLN A 247 12.93 -3.84 -12.03
N GLN A 248 12.51 -5.01 -11.55
CA GLN A 248 12.22 -6.16 -12.42
C GLN A 248 11.09 -5.87 -13.41
N LEU A 249 10.00 -5.26 -12.95
CA LEU A 249 8.89 -4.87 -13.82
C LEU A 249 9.31 -3.81 -14.83
N ALA A 250 10.06 -2.81 -14.40
CA ALA A 250 10.54 -1.75 -15.28
C ALA A 250 11.48 -2.26 -16.37
N ALA A 251 12.39 -3.19 -16.02
CA ALA A 251 13.26 -3.84 -17.00
C ALA A 251 12.49 -4.75 -17.97
N SER A 252 11.43 -5.42 -17.50
CA SER A 252 10.64 -6.34 -18.33
C SER A 252 9.67 -5.61 -19.27
N TYR A 253 9.23 -4.41 -18.90
CA TYR A 253 8.19 -3.65 -19.60
C TYR A 253 8.60 -2.19 -19.83
N PRO A 254 9.71 -1.92 -20.54
CA PRO A 254 10.29 -0.57 -20.66
C PRO A 254 9.39 0.44 -21.38
N ALA A 255 8.42 -0.03 -22.16
CA ALA A 255 7.46 0.82 -22.87
C ALA A 255 6.26 1.26 -22.00
N ILE A 256 6.10 0.70 -20.80
CA ILE A 256 5.00 1.04 -19.89
C ILE A 256 5.44 2.20 -18.99
N TRP A 257 4.52 3.14 -18.78
CA TRP A 257 4.81 4.34 -18.01
C TRP A 257 5.08 4.03 -16.53
N GLU A 258 5.93 4.87 -15.93
CA GLU A 258 6.56 4.60 -14.64
C GLU A 258 5.57 4.45 -13.49
N GLY A 259 4.60 5.36 -13.38
CA GLY A 259 3.64 5.37 -12.27
C GLY A 259 2.79 4.10 -12.22
N TYR A 260 2.51 3.46 -13.36
CA TYR A 260 1.82 2.18 -13.38
C TYR A 260 2.72 1.04 -12.95
N LEU A 261 3.96 0.97 -13.43
CA LEU A 261 4.89 -0.07 -13.01
C LEU A 261 5.18 -0.01 -11.50
N LEU A 262 5.25 1.20 -10.93
CA LEU A 262 5.39 1.37 -9.48
C LEU A 262 4.14 0.89 -8.74
N ASP A 263 2.95 1.17 -9.25
CA ASP A 263 1.69 0.64 -8.73
C ASP A 263 1.62 -0.91 -8.84
N GLN A 264 2.06 -1.49 -9.96
CA GLN A 264 2.26 -2.95 -10.14
C GLN A 264 3.18 -3.52 -9.07
N ALA A 265 4.33 -2.90 -8.85
CA ALA A 265 5.27 -3.33 -7.82
C ALA A 265 4.68 -3.23 -6.41
N TRP A 266 3.99 -2.13 -6.11
CA TRP A 266 3.33 -1.92 -4.82
C TRP A 266 2.27 -2.98 -4.54
N SER A 267 1.39 -3.24 -5.51
CA SER A 267 0.32 -4.25 -5.35
C SER A 267 0.88 -5.65 -5.15
N LEU A 268 1.90 -6.04 -5.92
CA LEU A 268 2.54 -7.35 -5.79
C LEU A 268 3.28 -7.51 -4.46
N THR A 269 3.91 -6.44 -3.98
CA THR A 269 4.66 -6.46 -2.72
C THR A 269 3.68 -6.51 -1.54
N SER A 270 2.67 -5.65 -1.54
CA SER A 270 1.64 -5.58 -0.48
C SER A 270 0.83 -6.86 -0.35
N SER A 271 0.60 -7.63 -1.43
CA SER A 271 -0.10 -8.91 -1.31
C SER A 271 0.75 -10.00 -0.66
N GLN A 272 2.09 -9.89 -0.71
CA GLN A 272 3.01 -10.91 -0.19
C GLN A 272 3.55 -10.59 1.20
N MET A 273 3.48 -9.33 1.64
CA MET A 273 4.04 -8.87 2.91
C MET A 273 3.36 -7.60 3.40
N PRO A 274 3.37 -7.33 4.72
CA PRO A 274 2.66 -6.20 5.29
C PRO A 274 3.39 -4.88 5.06
N LEU A 275 3.39 -4.39 3.83
CA LEU A 275 4.03 -3.13 3.44
C LEU A 275 3.32 -1.94 4.11
N ASP A 276 4.04 -1.18 4.95
CA ASP A 276 3.55 0.04 5.58
C ASP A 276 3.78 1.24 4.66
N THR A 277 2.72 1.64 3.97
CA THR A 277 2.74 2.67 2.93
C THR A 277 2.10 3.95 3.42
N VAL A 278 2.79 5.07 3.23
CA VAL A 278 2.28 6.41 3.48
C VAL A 278 1.99 7.15 2.17
N TRP A 279 0.84 7.80 2.13
CA TRP A 279 0.41 8.61 0.99
C TRP A 279 0.66 10.08 1.27
N LEU A 280 1.75 10.63 0.73
CA LEU A 280 2.18 11.99 1.02
C LEU A 280 1.11 13.02 0.66
N PRO A 281 0.93 14.09 1.48
CA PRO A 281 -0.07 15.11 1.21
C PRO A 281 0.16 15.79 -0.14
N ARG A 282 -0.89 16.37 -0.71
CA ARG A 282 -0.79 17.28 -1.87
C ARG A 282 0.09 18.51 -1.61
N SER A 283 0.25 18.90 -0.35
CA SER A 283 1.19 19.96 0.04
C SER A 283 2.62 19.46 0.18
N TYR A 284 2.89 18.17 0.03
CA TYR A 284 4.24 17.65 0.12
C TYR A 284 5.01 17.82 -1.18
N HIS A 285 4.36 17.57 -2.31
CA HIS A 285 4.91 17.94 -3.60
C HIS A 285 3.89 18.55 -4.54
N ALA A 286 4.33 19.46 -5.39
CA ALA A 286 3.52 20.03 -6.45
C ALA A 286 4.38 20.41 -7.67
N LEU A 287 3.71 20.58 -8.80
CA LEU A 287 4.32 21.09 -10.03
C LEU A 287 4.24 22.62 -10.05
N LYS A 288 5.27 23.27 -10.59
CA LYS A 288 5.30 24.73 -10.79
C LYS A 288 4.10 25.16 -11.65
N GLY A 289 3.40 26.20 -11.21
CA GLY A 289 2.19 26.71 -11.87
C GLY A 289 0.88 26.08 -11.41
N TYR A 290 0.92 25.01 -10.59
CA TYR A 290 -0.30 24.41 -10.04
C TYR A 290 -0.71 25.11 -8.73
N LEU A 291 -2.01 25.08 -8.40
CA LEU A 291 -2.57 25.73 -7.21
C LEU A 291 -1.85 25.35 -5.90
N GLY A 292 -1.35 24.12 -5.80
CA GLY A 292 -0.61 23.61 -4.63
C GLY A 292 0.84 24.08 -4.51
N ALA A 293 1.41 24.67 -5.56
CA ALA A 293 2.84 25.02 -5.65
C ALA A 293 3.30 25.96 -4.52
N MET A 294 2.43 26.87 -4.06
CA MET A 294 2.76 27.86 -3.04
C MET A 294 3.10 27.25 -1.68
N ARG A 295 2.55 26.07 -1.36
CA ARG A 295 2.69 25.41 -0.05
C ARG A 295 3.40 24.06 -0.15
N ALA A 296 4.04 23.78 -1.29
CA ALA A 296 4.69 22.49 -1.51
C ALA A 296 6.03 22.41 -0.78
N THR A 297 6.27 21.36 0.01
CA THR A 297 7.60 21.05 0.57
C THR A 297 8.62 20.85 -0.54
N ILE A 298 8.24 20.14 -1.61
CA ILE A 298 9.05 19.89 -2.81
C ILE A 298 8.33 20.45 -4.04
N LEU A 299 8.95 21.41 -4.71
CA LEU A 299 8.42 21.99 -5.95
C LEU A 299 9.14 21.39 -7.15
N HIS A 300 8.41 20.72 -8.03
CA HIS A 300 8.91 20.17 -9.30
C HIS A 300 8.69 21.17 -10.44
N ASP A 301 9.68 21.38 -11.29
CA ASP A 301 9.63 22.33 -12.41
C ASP A 301 9.37 21.67 -13.77
N GLN A 302 9.67 20.38 -13.91
CA GLN A 302 9.40 19.61 -15.12
C GLN A 302 7.91 19.33 -15.28
N GLN A 303 7.35 19.67 -16.44
CA GLN A 303 5.98 19.29 -16.79
C GLN A 303 5.81 17.77 -16.80
N THR A 304 4.59 17.31 -16.54
CA THR A 304 4.32 15.88 -16.59
C THR A 304 4.22 15.38 -18.02
N THR A 305 4.90 14.29 -18.31
CA THR A 305 4.89 13.65 -19.63
C THR A 305 4.05 12.38 -19.62
N THR A 306 3.71 11.87 -20.81
CA THR A 306 3.03 10.57 -20.97
C THR A 306 3.90 9.36 -20.58
N LEU A 307 5.20 9.59 -20.35
CA LEU A 307 6.12 8.58 -19.81
C LEU A 307 5.99 8.46 -18.28
N GLU A 308 5.46 9.50 -17.62
CA GLU A 308 5.25 9.54 -16.17
C GLU A 308 3.78 9.31 -15.80
N LEU A 309 2.85 9.83 -16.60
CA LEU A 309 1.41 9.61 -16.49
C LEU A 309 0.90 8.84 -17.70
N GLY A 310 -0.04 7.93 -17.49
CA GLY A 310 -0.55 7.07 -18.56
C GLY A 310 -1.03 7.90 -19.77
N PRO A 311 -0.75 7.46 -21.00
CA PRO A 311 -1.26 8.13 -22.19
C PRO A 311 -2.78 8.00 -22.20
N ASP A 312 -3.51 9.11 -22.35
CA ASP A 312 -4.98 9.16 -22.49
C ASP A 312 -5.82 8.85 -21.21
N PRO A 313 -6.69 9.78 -20.77
CA PRO A 313 -7.75 9.51 -19.78
C PRO A 313 -8.64 8.30 -20.12
N ALA A 314 -8.73 7.89 -21.39
CA ALA A 314 -9.47 6.71 -21.84
C ALA A 314 -8.68 5.40 -21.67
N PHE A 315 -7.34 5.41 -21.79
CA PHE A 315 -6.51 4.24 -21.45
C PHE A 315 -6.61 3.89 -19.98
N ALA A 316 -6.67 4.92 -19.12
CA ALA A 316 -7.01 4.73 -17.72
C ALA A 316 -8.33 3.95 -17.56
N GLY A 317 -9.29 4.05 -18.50
CA GLY A 317 -10.53 3.26 -18.56
C GLY A 317 -10.36 1.78 -18.95
N ILE A 318 -9.36 1.47 -19.77
CA ILE A 318 -9.03 0.13 -20.27
C ILE A 318 -8.15 -0.63 -19.25
N ALA A 319 -7.19 0.06 -18.62
CA ALA A 319 -6.40 -0.46 -17.51
C ALA A 319 -7.18 -0.49 -16.17
N ARG A 320 -8.30 0.24 -16.07
CA ARG A 320 -9.19 0.40 -14.89
C ARG A 320 -9.90 -0.88 -14.42
N THR A 321 -9.83 -1.97 -15.19
CA THR A 321 -10.43 -3.25 -14.77
C THR A 321 -9.66 -3.91 -13.62
N ALA A 322 -8.45 -3.44 -13.29
CA ALA A 322 -7.73 -3.81 -12.06
C ALA A 322 -7.86 -2.73 -10.99
N ARG A 323 -8.14 -3.13 -9.76
CA ARG A 323 -8.54 -2.22 -8.69
C ARG A 323 -7.58 -2.38 -7.50
N ARG A 324 -6.99 -1.26 -7.04
CA ARG A 324 -5.81 -1.20 -6.17
C ARG A 324 -5.84 0.01 -5.24
N ALA A 325 -5.19 -0.13 -4.08
CA ALA A 325 -4.82 0.95 -3.15
C ALA A 325 -5.95 1.93 -2.77
N GLY A 326 -7.12 1.42 -2.36
CA GLY A 326 -8.23 2.26 -1.85
C GLY A 326 -9.35 2.61 -2.85
N ARG A 327 -9.68 1.72 -3.80
CA ARG A 327 -10.88 1.80 -4.66
C ARG A 327 -11.70 0.51 -4.59
N THR A 328 -13.04 0.64 -4.61
CA THR A 328 -14.05 -0.42 -4.88
C THR A 328 -13.54 -1.40 -5.94
N GLY A 329 -13.66 -2.76 -5.75
CA GLY A 329 -13.59 -4.03 -6.61
C GLY A 329 -12.21 -4.71 -6.90
N ALA A 330 -12.08 -5.75 -7.76
CA ALA A 330 -10.90 -6.69 -7.78
C ALA A 330 -10.30 -7.14 -9.14
N ARG A 331 -8.95 -7.33 -9.21
CA ARG A 331 -8.22 -8.07 -10.29
C ARG A 331 -6.90 -8.73 -9.84
N ASP A 332 -6.24 -8.23 -8.81
CA ASP A 332 -5.02 -8.83 -8.23
C ASP A 332 -5.32 -9.57 -6.92
N ALA A 333 -4.47 -10.53 -6.56
CA ALA A 333 -4.59 -11.23 -5.28
C ALA A 333 -4.51 -10.20 -4.13
N PHE A 334 -5.55 -10.16 -3.30
CA PHE A 334 -5.58 -9.38 -2.08
C PHE A 334 -4.46 -9.81 -1.13
N MET A 335 -4.22 -11.13 -1.06
CA MET A 335 -3.14 -11.68 -0.27
C MET A 335 -2.58 -12.94 -0.92
N VAL A 336 -1.27 -13.11 -0.79
CA VAL A 336 -0.51 -14.28 -1.20
C VAL A 336 0.17 -14.86 0.03
N MET A 337 -0.07 -16.14 0.30
CA MET A 337 0.65 -16.90 1.32
C MET A 337 1.48 -17.98 0.66
N THR A 338 2.65 -18.26 1.22
CA THR A 338 3.51 -19.36 0.79
C THR A 338 3.67 -20.36 1.93
N SER A 339 3.79 -21.64 1.59
CA SER A 339 4.02 -22.71 2.54
C SER A 339 5.36 -23.40 2.26
N LYS A 340 5.78 -24.27 3.17
CA LYS A 340 6.98 -25.11 2.99
C LYS A 340 6.71 -26.40 2.19
N ALA A 341 5.51 -26.57 1.64
CA ALA A 341 5.20 -27.75 0.85
C ALA A 341 6.14 -27.87 -0.36
N GLU A 342 6.66 -29.08 -0.60
CA GLU A 342 7.66 -29.34 -1.66
C GLU A 342 7.10 -29.21 -3.08
N THR A 343 5.77 -29.22 -3.21
CA THR A 343 5.03 -29.13 -4.46
C THR A 343 4.84 -27.68 -4.91
N GLY A 344 5.25 -27.37 -6.14
CA GLY A 344 5.07 -26.04 -6.75
C GLY A 344 3.62 -25.68 -7.16
N ASN A 345 2.63 -26.46 -6.73
CA ASN A 345 1.23 -26.24 -7.10
C ASN A 345 0.62 -25.12 -6.24
N GLY A 346 -0.06 -24.18 -6.88
CA GLY A 346 -0.77 -23.09 -6.21
C GLY A 346 -2.28 -23.30 -6.17
N ILE A 347 -2.93 -22.64 -5.22
CA ILE A 347 -4.38 -22.57 -5.10
C ILE A 347 -4.83 -21.11 -5.06
N ALA A 348 -5.83 -20.78 -5.88
CA ALA A 348 -6.53 -19.51 -5.89
C ALA A 348 -7.89 -19.67 -5.20
N VAL A 349 -8.09 -18.92 -4.13
CA VAL A 349 -9.37 -18.80 -3.44
C VAL A 349 -10.01 -17.47 -3.86
N ILE A 350 -11.19 -17.54 -4.45
CA ILE A 350 -11.94 -16.38 -4.92
C ILE A 350 -13.16 -16.22 -4.00
N LEU A 351 -13.14 -15.16 -3.19
CA LEU A 351 -14.29 -14.77 -2.36
C LEU A 351 -15.21 -13.86 -3.18
N ARG A 352 -16.36 -14.38 -3.58
CA ARG A 352 -17.35 -13.64 -4.39
C ARG A 352 -18.30 -12.80 -3.52
N ASP A 353 -19.06 -11.91 -4.17
CA ASP A 353 -20.17 -11.16 -3.57
C ASP A 353 -19.78 -10.30 -2.35
N VAL A 354 -18.53 -9.83 -2.28
CA VAL A 354 -18.02 -9.07 -1.13
C VAL A 354 -18.81 -7.78 -0.90
N SER A 355 -19.27 -7.10 -1.95
CA SER A 355 -20.05 -5.85 -1.82
C SER A 355 -21.46 -6.04 -1.26
N ALA A 356 -22.06 -7.21 -1.51
CA ALA A 356 -23.41 -7.56 -1.07
C ALA A 356 -23.43 -8.23 0.31
N SER A 357 -22.25 -8.50 0.87
CA SER A 357 -22.08 -9.28 2.10
C SER A 357 -21.76 -8.39 3.31
N ASP A 358 -22.12 -8.88 4.49
CA ASP A 358 -21.77 -8.24 5.76
C ASP A 358 -20.24 -8.19 5.97
N ALA A 359 -19.74 -7.09 6.54
CA ALA A 359 -18.31 -6.89 6.73
C ALA A 359 -17.69 -7.86 7.72
N GLY A 360 -18.43 -8.21 8.78
CA GLY A 360 -18.04 -9.26 9.71
C GLY A 360 -17.97 -10.63 9.05
N ALA A 361 -18.94 -10.98 8.20
CA ALA A 361 -18.93 -12.24 7.46
C ALA A 361 -17.77 -12.35 6.46
N VAL A 362 -17.48 -11.28 5.72
CA VAL A 362 -16.30 -11.21 4.83
C VAL A 362 -15.04 -11.40 5.65
N ALA A 363 -14.88 -10.65 6.75
CA ALA A 363 -13.69 -10.70 7.57
C ALA A 363 -13.46 -12.10 8.18
N ALA A 364 -14.49 -12.70 8.78
CA ALA A 364 -14.43 -14.04 9.33
C ALA A 364 -14.06 -15.09 8.27
N THR A 365 -14.51 -14.92 7.02
CA THR A 365 -14.17 -15.84 5.93
C THR A 365 -12.69 -15.69 5.54
N VAL A 366 -12.18 -14.47 5.43
CA VAL A 366 -10.74 -14.23 5.20
C VAL A 366 -9.92 -14.86 6.33
N GLU A 367 -10.28 -14.63 7.60
CA GLU A 367 -9.59 -15.26 8.74
C GLU A 367 -9.62 -16.79 8.67
N ALA A 368 -10.77 -17.38 8.28
CA ALA A 368 -10.92 -18.83 8.19
C ALA A 368 -10.12 -19.44 7.03
N VAL A 369 -10.12 -18.82 5.83
CA VAL A 369 -9.30 -19.29 4.68
C VAL A 369 -7.82 -19.27 5.05
N THR A 370 -7.37 -18.15 5.60
CA THR A 370 -5.94 -17.91 5.88
C THR A 370 -5.46 -18.76 7.04
N GLY A 371 -6.29 -18.91 8.08
CA GLY A 371 -6.07 -19.83 9.19
C GLY A 371 -6.02 -21.28 8.76
N ALA A 372 -6.97 -21.73 7.92
CA ALA A 372 -6.96 -23.10 7.39
C ALA A 372 -5.71 -23.38 6.56
N TYR A 373 -5.27 -22.43 5.71
CA TYR A 373 -4.08 -22.61 4.90
C TYR A 373 -2.80 -22.68 5.73
N ALA A 374 -2.72 -21.86 6.78
CA ALA A 374 -1.60 -21.90 7.73
C ALA A 374 -1.57 -23.19 8.57
N ALA A 375 -2.75 -23.74 8.92
CA ALA A 375 -2.87 -24.97 9.69
C ALA A 375 -2.55 -26.21 8.85
N ASP A 376 -3.15 -26.31 7.67
CA ASP A 376 -2.93 -27.39 6.71
C ASP A 376 -3.12 -26.87 5.28
N CYS A 377 -1.99 -26.63 4.60
CA CYS A 377 -1.98 -26.15 3.23
C CYS A 377 -2.40 -27.21 2.19
N GLY A 378 -2.69 -28.46 2.59
CA GLY A 378 -3.15 -29.52 1.69
C GLY A 378 -2.16 -29.89 0.58
N GLY A 379 -0.88 -29.59 0.75
CA GLY A 379 0.15 -29.77 -0.27
C GLY A 379 0.19 -28.66 -1.33
N TYR A 380 -0.48 -27.52 -1.13
CA TYR A 380 -0.32 -26.35 -2.00
C TYR A 380 0.81 -25.47 -1.47
N GLY A 381 1.85 -25.24 -2.28
CA GLY A 381 2.99 -24.38 -1.95
C GLY A 381 2.65 -22.88 -1.89
N ARG A 382 1.52 -22.49 -2.51
CA ARG A 382 1.07 -21.10 -2.58
C ARG A 382 -0.45 -20.98 -2.51
N LEU A 383 -0.94 -20.03 -1.73
CA LEU A 383 -2.33 -19.56 -1.73
C LEU A 383 -2.38 -18.14 -2.28
N GLU A 384 -3.31 -17.89 -3.20
CA GLU A 384 -3.72 -16.55 -3.59
C GLU A 384 -5.19 -16.34 -3.24
N LEU A 385 -5.47 -15.33 -2.41
CA LEU A 385 -6.82 -14.95 -2.02
C LEU A 385 -7.22 -13.68 -2.78
N SER A 386 -8.34 -13.74 -3.50
CA SER A 386 -8.93 -12.60 -4.22
C SER A 386 -10.29 -12.26 -3.64
N LEU A 387 -10.53 -10.96 -3.40
CA LEU A 387 -11.78 -10.44 -2.85
C LEU A 387 -12.60 -9.76 -3.94
N CYS A 388 -13.55 -10.48 -4.52
CA CYS A 388 -14.34 -10.01 -5.65
C CYS A 388 -15.63 -9.35 -5.14
N ALA A 389 -15.70 -8.02 -5.32
CA ALA A 389 -16.87 -7.24 -4.93
C ALA A 389 -18.05 -7.47 -5.87
N TRP A 390 -17.78 -7.72 -7.16
CA TRP A 390 -18.77 -7.87 -8.21
C TRP A 390 -18.53 -9.12 -9.06
N GLN A 391 -19.52 -9.53 -9.83
CA GLN A 391 -19.44 -10.74 -10.65
C GLN A 391 -18.36 -10.67 -11.74
N ASP A 392 -18.16 -9.50 -12.35
CA ASP A 392 -17.11 -9.31 -13.37
C ASP A 392 -15.71 -9.52 -12.77
N ASP A 393 -15.52 -9.16 -11.50
CA ASP A 393 -14.26 -9.36 -10.78
C ASP A 393 -13.97 -10.88 -10.60
N VAL A 394 -15.01 -11.70 -10.43
CA VAL A 394 -14.88 -13.18 -10.29
C VAL A 394 -14.38 -13.80 -11.60
N GLY A 395 -14.94 -13.38 -12.73
CA GLY A 395 -14.52 -13.86 -14.05
C GLY A 395 -13.05 -13.58 -14.32
N ALA A 396 -12.61 -12.34 -14.07
CA ALA A 396 -11.21 -11.94 -14.24
C ALA A 396 -10.26 -12.70 -13.29
N ALA A 397 -10.64 -12.86 -12.02
CA ALA A 397 -9.83 -13.62 -11.06
C ALA A 397 -9.70 -15.10 -11.45
N ARG A 398 -10.78 -15.70 -11.98
CA ARG A 398 -10.79 -17.08 -12.48
C ARG A 398 -9.86 -17.25 -13.67
N GLU A 399 -9.90 -16.33 -14.63
CA GLU A 399 -9.01 -16.33 -15.80
C GLU A 399 -7.54 -16.19 -15.41
N ALA A 400 -7.23 -15.26 -14.50
CA ALA A 400 -5.88 -15.06 -13.98
C ALA A 400 -5.35 -16.34 -13.28
N ALA A 401 -6.16 -16.94 -12.41
CA ALA A 401 -5.80 -18.18 -11.72
C ALA A 401 -5.61 -19.36 -12.69
N ALA A 402 -6.44 -19.44 -13.73
CA ALA A 402 -6.32 -20.47 -14.77
C ALA A 402 -5.02 -20.31 -15.58
N MET A 403 -4.65 -19.08 -15.95
CA MET A 403 -3.37 -18.79 -16.61
C MET A 403 -2.16 -19.17 -15.74
N ALA A 404 -2.26 -18.93 -14.42
CA ALA A 404 -1.25 -19.35 -13.44
C ALA A 404 -1.27 -20.86 -13.15
N ARG A 405 -2.21 -21.62 -13.75
CA ARG A 405 -2.43 -23.06 -13.53
C ARG A 405 -2.69 -23.40 -12.07
N TYR A 406 -3.34 -22.50 -11.34
CA TYR A 406 -3.73 -22.77 -9.97
C TYR A 406 -5.02 -23.57 -9.90
N ARG A 407 -5.17 -24.33 -8.81
CA ARG A 407 -6.46 -24.86 -8.44
C ARG A 407 -7.38 -23.70 -8.05
N ILE A 408 -8.59 -23.65 -8.58
CA ILE A 408 -9.53 -22.57 -8.30
C ILE A 408 -10.59 -23.06 -7.31
N LEU A 409 -10.79 -22.30 -6.23
CA LEU A 409 -11.87 -22.48 -5.27
C LEU A 409 -12.67 -21.18 -5.17
N GLU A 410 -13.96 -21.25 -5.48
CA GLU A 410 -14.88 -20.14 -5.29
C GLU A 410 -15.70 -20.35 -4.01
N ILE A 411 -15.70 -19.35 -3.15
CA ILE A 411 -16.38 -19.39 -1.85
C ILE A 411 -17.21 -18.14 -1.63
N ALA A 412 -18.28 -18.27 -0.85
CA ALA A 412 -19.11 -17.14 -0.43
C ALA A 412 -18.76 -16.70 1.00
N PRO A 413 -18.91 -15.40 1.34
CA PRO A 413 -18.80 -14.94 2.71
C PRO A 413 -19.74 -15.71 3.66
N GLY A 414 -19.23 -16.12 4.82
CA GLY A 414 -19.94 -16.91 5.82
C GLY A 414 -19.97 -18.42 5.54
N GLN A 415 -19.39 -18.89 4.44
CA GLN A 415 -19.22 -20.32 4.19
C GLN A 415 -18.30 -20.94 5.25
N ARG A 416 -18.71 -22.07 5.83
CA ARG A 416 -17.90 -22.79 6.81
C ARG A 416 -16.65 -23.35 6.13
N ILE A 417 -15.49 -22.97 6.65
CA ILE A 417 -14.17 -23.45 6.25
C ILE A 417 -13.57 -24.19 7.44
N ALA A 418 -13.27 -25.48 7.26
CA ALA A 418 -12.61 -26.30 8.28
C ALA A 418 -11.08 -26.15 8.19
N ASN A 419 -10.35 -26.55 9.23
CA ASN A 419 -8.89 -26.42 9.25
C ASN A 419 -8.20 -27.31 8.19
N ASP A 420 -8.81 -28.44 7.84
CA ASP A 420 -8.36 -29.39 6.81
C ASP A 420 -8.94 -29.11 5.41
N PHE A 421 -9.48 -27.90 5.21
CA PHE A 421 -10.20 -27.52 4.00
C PHE A 421 -9.38 -27.75 2.72
N PHE A 422 -8.08 -27.42 2.75
CA PHE A 422 -7.22 -27.58 1.58
C PHE A 422 -6.83 -29.04 1.33
N ALA A 423 -6.55 -29.81 2.39
CA ALA A 423 -6.23 -31.24 2.29
C ALA A 423 -7.39 -32.04 1.71
N THR A 424 -8.62 -31.79 2.20
CA THR A 424 -9.83 -32.45 1.70
C THR A 424 -10.03 -32.20 0.20
N ARG A 425 -9.75 -30.96 -0.26
CA ARG A 425 -9.88 -30.58 -1.67
C ARG A 425 -8.79 -31.17 -2.56
N ALA A 426 -7.60 -31.42 -2.02
CA ALA A 426 -6.53 -32.11 -2.75
C ALA A 426 -6.87 -33.60 -2.95
N THR A 427 -7.46 -34.26 -1.95
CA THR A 427 -7.85 -35.68 -2.05
C THR A 427 -9.00 -35.93 -3.03
N ASP A 428 -10.01 -35.05 -3.06
CA ASP A 428 -11.11 -35.16 -4.04
C ASP A 428 -10.58 -35.12 -5.48
N ASP A 429 -9.52 -34.34 -5.72
CA ASP A 429 -8.92 -34.16 -7.06
C ASP A 429 -8.09 -35.37 -7.48
N ALA A 430 -7.35 -35.98 -6.55
CA ALA A 430 -6.62 -37.23 -6.81
C ALA A 430 -7.58 -38.36 -7.20
N VAL A 431 -8.74 -38.44 -6.53
CA VAL A 431 -9.79 -39.44 -6.83
C VAL A 431 -10.46 -39.17 -8.18
N MET A 432 -10.73 -37.91 -8.52
CA MET A 432 -11.33 -37.53 -9.82
C MET A 432 -10.36 -37.76 -10.99
N THR A 433 -9.07 -37.44 -10.80
CA THR A 433 -8.02 -37.66 -11.82
C THR A 433 -7.77 -39.16 -12.03
N ALA A 434 -7.76 -39.95 -10.95
CA ALA A 434 -7.63 -41.41 -11.05
C ALA A 434 -8.80 -42.04 -11.82
N ARG A 435 -10.04 -41.57 -11.61
CA ARG A 435 -11.22 -42.04 -12.35
C ARG A 435 -11.22 -41.65 -13.84
N HIS A 436 -10.51 -40.59 -14.22
CA HIS A 436 -10.37 -40.21 -15.64
C HIS A 436 -9.24 -40.95 -16.35
N LEU A 437 -8.20 -41.35 -15.62
CA LEU A 437 -7.08 -42.12 -16.17
C LEU A 437 -7.34 -43.64 -16.15
N PHE A 438 -8.21 -44.11 -15.25
CA PHE A 438 -8.63 -45.50 -15.10
C PHE A 438 -10.16 -45.56 -14.95
N PRO A 439 -10.92 -45.49 -16.06
CA PRO A 439 -12.38 -45.55 -16.04
C PRO A 439 -12.94 -46.89 -15.57
#